data_AF-A0A2V6NFK4-F1
#
_entry.id   AF-A0A2V6NFK4-F1
#
_cell.length_a   1.000
_cell.length_b   1.000
_cell.length_c   1.000
_cell.angle_alpha   90.00
_cell.angle_beta   90.00
_cell.angle_gamma   90.00
#
_symmetry.space_group_name_H-M   'P 1'
#
loop_
_entity.id
_entity.type
_entity.pdbx_description
1 polymer ?
#
loop_
_entity_poly.entity_id
_entity_poly.type
_entity_poly.pdbx_seq_one_letter_code
_entity_poly.pdbx_strand_id
1 'polypeptide(L)'
;MKYDSHWEGLQPHVNSLDLKAILVVDDDQQLASALQWILADENFLVDVAFDGRAALLKVKAHEYDAVICDLKMPRLRGDEFYLQAKEIRPSL
;
A
#
# COMPACT_ATOMS: atom_id res chain seq x y z
N MET A 1 -21.79 13.67 50.82
CA MET A 1 -21.03 12.47 50.42
C MET A 1 -20.25 12.82 49.16
N LYS A 2 -18.93 12.96 49.29
CA LYS A 2 -18.01 13.18 48.16
C LYS A 2 -17.65 11.81 47.60
N TYR A 3 -17.96 11.56 46.33
CA TYR A 3 -17.33 10.48 45.58
C TYR A 3 -16.22 11.11 44.74
N ASP A 4 -15.03 11.18 45.34
CA ASP A 4 -13.78 11.31 44.59
C ASP A 4 -13.50 9.95 43.96
N SER A 5 -13.69 9.84 42.64
CA SER A 5 -13.13 8.75 41.85
C SER A 5 -12.26 9.37 40.77
N HIS A 6 -11.00 9.61 41.13
CA HIS A 6 -9.89 9.80 40.21
C HIS A 6 -9.83 8.59 39.26
N TRP A 7 -10.12 8.82 37.97
CA TRP A 7 -9.85 7.86 36.88
C TRP A 7 -8.73 8.38 35.98
N GLU A 8 -7.64 8.89 36.58
CA GLU A 8 -6.38 9.12 35.87
C GLU A 8 -5.64 7.79 35.77
N GLY A 9 -5.62 7.14 34.59
CA GLY A 9 -4.60 6.11 34.36
C GLY A 9 -4.88 4.96 33.39
N LEU A 10 -5.99 4.92 32.66
CA LEU A 10 -6.15 3.94 31.57
C LEU A 10 -6.48 4.69 30.29
N GLN A 11 -5.46 5.31 29.69
CA GLN A 11 -5.53 5.59 28.26
C GLN A 11 -5.60 4.22 27.56
N PRO A 12 -6.69 3.88 26.88
CA PRO A 12 -6.68 2.68 26.05
C PRO A 12 -5.51 2.85 25.10
N HIS A 13 -4.55 1.93 25.13
CA HIS A 13 -3.61 1.77 24.04
C HIS A 13 -4.46 1.30 22.87
N VAL A 14 -5.02 2.27 22.14
CA VAL A 14 -5.62 2.00 20.86
C VAL A 14 -4.46 1.48 20.04
N ASN A 15 -4.42 0.16 19.85
CA ASN A 15 -3.47 -0.45 18.96
C ASN A 15 -3.86 0.07 17.59
N SER A 16 -3.25 1.16 17.14
CA SER A 16 -3.34 1.59 15.75
C SER A 16 -2.68 0.47 14.97
N LEU A 17 -3.49 -0.45 14.46
CA LEU A 17 -3.06 -1.42 13.46
C LEU A 17 -2.72 -0.60 12.22
N ASP A 18 -1.51 -0.01 12.21
CA ASP A 18 -0.92 0.63 11.03
C ASP A 18 -0.56 -0.49 10.06
N LEU A 19 -1.58 -1.00 9.39
CA LEU A 19 -1.41 -1.96 8.32
C LEU A 19 -0.67 -1.26 7.19
N LYS A 20 0.44 -1.85 6.76
CA LYS A 20 1.27 -1.31 5.70
C LYS A 20 0.59 -1.52 4.35
N ALA A 21 0.52 -0.47 3.54
CA ALA A 21 -0.11 -0.48 2.24
C ALA A 21 0.92 -0.78 1.13
N ILE A 22 0.65 -1.80 0.32
CA ILE A 22 1.51 -2.21 -0.79
C ILE A 22 0.73 -2.13 -2.10
N LEU A 23 1.36 -1.57 -3.14
CA LEU A 23 0.87 -1.67 -4.51
C LEU A 23 1.70 -2.72 -5.27
N VAL A 24 1.03 -3.74 -5.81
CA VAL A 24 1.62 -4.70 -6.75
C VAL A 24 1.30 -4.27 -8.18
N VAL A 25 2.32 -4.19 -9.03
CA VAL A 25 2.21 -3.76 -10.43
C VAL A 25 2.83 -4.82 -11.33
N ASP A 26 2.00 -5.62 -11.98
CA ASP A 26 2.44 -6.76 -12.80
C ASP A 26 1.34 -7.09 -13.83
N ASP A 27 1.69 -7.24 -15.11
CA ASP A 27 0.73 -7.53 -16.17
C ASP A 27 0.29 -9.01 -16.22
N ASP A 28 1.00 -9.90 -15.51
CA ASP A 28 0.53 -11.26 -15.24
C ASP A 28 -0.48 -11.25 -14.09
N GLN A 29 -1.77 -11.33 -14.45
CA GLN A 29 -2.86 -11.33 -13.47
C GLN A 29 -2.79 -12.48 -12.46
N GLN A 30 -2.28 -13.67 -12.85
CA GLN A 30 -2.22 -14.82 -11.95
C GLN A 30 -1.13 -14.62 -10.92
N LEU A 31 0.05 -14.17 -11.35
CA LEU A 31 1.16 -13.86 -10.45
C LEU A 31 0.81 -12.69 -9.51
N ALA A 32 0.26 -11.61 -10.05
CA ALA A 32 -0.16 -10.45 -9.27
C ALA A 32 -1.21 -10.83 -8.20
N SER A 33 -2.19 -11.67 -8.57
CA SER A 33 -3.19 -12.17 -7.63
C SER A 33 -2.55 -13.04 -6.55
N ALA A 34 -1.66 -13.97 -6.93
CA ALA A 34 -0.96 -14.82 -5.95
C ALA A 34 -0.16 -13.99 -4.94
N LEU A 35 0.55 -12.96 -5.40
CA LEU A 35 1.26 -12.03 -4.52
C LEU A 35 0.32 -11.25 -3.60
N GLN A 36 -0.84 -10.80 -4.11
CA GLN A 36 -1.85 -10.16 -3.29
C GLN A 36 -2.31 -11.05 -2.14
N TRP A 37 -2.61 -12.32 -2.42
CA TRP A 37 -3.03 -13.29 -1.40
C TRP A 37 -1.94 -13.53 -0.35
N ILE A 38 -0.69 -13.73 -0.77
CA ILE A 38 0.45 -13.96 0.13
C ILE A 38 0.67 -12.75 1.05
N LEU A 39 0.67 -11.54 0.48
CA LEU A 39 0.90 -10.32 1.25
C LEU A 39 -0.30 -9.98 2.16
N ALA A 40 -1.53 -10.25 1.73
CA ALA A 40 -2.70 -10.04 2.57
C ALA A 40 -2.72 -10.99 3.79
N ASP A 41 -2.25 -12.22 3.64
CA ASP A 41 -2.09 -13.19 4.74
C ASP A 41 -1.09 -12.70 5.80
N GLU A 42 -0.10 -11.89 5.38
CA GLU A 42 0.90 -11.23 6.24
C GLU A 42 0.44 -9.85 6.76
N ASN A 43 -0.87 -9.59 6.80
CA ASN A 43 -1.47 -8.36 7.31
C ASN A 43 -1.11 -7.07 6.54
N PHE A 44 -0.79 -7.15 5.24
CA PHE A 44 -0.67 -5.96 4.39
C PHE A 44 -2.01 -5.55 3.75
N LEU A 45 -2.21 -4.26 3.52
CA LEU A 45 -3.27 -3.75 2.65
C LEU A 45 -2.75 -3.73 1.22
N VAL A 46 -3.27 -4.60 0.35
CA VAL A 46 -2.65 -4.83 -0.96
C VAL A 46 -3.58 -4.44 -2.10
N ASP A 47 -3.14 -3.45 -2.87
CA ASP A 47 -3.72 -3.08 -4.15
C ASP A 47 -2.96 -3.74 -5.31
N VAL A 48 -3.66 -3.97 -6.42
CA VAL A 48 -3.07 -4.53 -7.63
C VAL A 48 -3.37 -3.63 -8.84
N ALA A 49 -2.36 -3.43 -9.69
CA ALA A 49 -2.49 -2.82 -11.01
C ALA A 49 -1.86 -3.72 -12.08
N PHE A 50 -2.56 -3.93 -13.19
CA PHE A 50 -2.10 -4.81 -14.28
C PHE A 50 -1.41 -4.08 -15.44
N ASP A 51 -1.19 -2.77 -15.28
CA ASP A 51 -0.30 -1.99 -16.13
C ASP A 51 0.13 -0.70 -15.44
N GLY A 52 1.18 -0.07 -15.97
CA GLY A 52 1.73 1.14 -15.39
C GLY A 52 0.76 2.34 -15.38
N ARG A 53 -0.23 2.44 -16.28
CA ARG A 53 -1.20 3.56 -16.26
C ARG A 53 -2.15 3.41 -15.09
N ALA A 54 -2.68 2.19 -14.88
CA ALA A 54 -3.51 1.89 -13.72
C ALA A 54 -2.72 2.09 -12.41
N ALA A 55 -1.43 1.71 -12.40
CA ALA A 55 -0.55 1.93 -11.26
C ALA A 55 -0.37 3.43 -10.95
N LEU A 56 -0.12 4.28 -11.96
CA LEU A 56 0.00 5.73 -11.74
C LEU A 56 -1.28 6.37 -11.20
N LEU A 57 -2.45 5.91 -11.65
CA LEU A 57 -3.73 6.37 -11.11
C LEU A 57 -3.86 6.02 -9.63
N LYS A 58 -3.46 4.80 -9.24
CA LYS A 58 -3.46 4.35 -7.85
C LYS A 58 -2.46 5.12 -6.99
N VAL A 59 -1.21 5.30 -7.45
CA VAL A 59 -0.20 6.12 -6.77
C VAL A 59 -0.71 7.54 -6.54
N LYS A 60 -1.42 8.13 -7.51
CA LYS A 60 -2.01 9.47 -7.36
C LYS A 60 -3.16 9.51 -6.34
N ALA A 61 -3.91 8.43 -6.19
CA ALA A 61 -5.12 8.39 -5.35
C ALA A 61 -4.86 7.92 -3.90
N HIS A 62 -3.85 7.09 -3.67
CA HIS A 62 -3.60 6.42 -2.40
C HIS A 62 -2.13 6.53 -2.00
N GLU A 63 -1.85 6.50 -0.70
CA GLU A 63 -0.48 6.39 -0.17
C GLU A 63 -0.11 4.92 0.02
N TYR A 64 1.11 4.56 -0.38
CA TYR A 64 1.65 3.22 -0.23
C TYR A 64 3.00 3.31 0.48
N ASP A 65 3.27 2.35 1.37
CA ASP A 65 4.55 2.18 2.04
C ASP A 65 5.58 1.49 1.13
N ALA A 66 5.11 0.72 0.13
CA ALA A 66 5.96 0.08 -0.86
C ALA A 66 5.23 -0.18 -2.18
N VAL A 67 6.01 -0.29 -3.26
CA VAL A 67 5.55 -0.76 -4.57
C VAL A 67 6.40 -1.94 -5.03
N ILE A 68 5.76 -3.03 -5.45
CA ILE A 68 6.39 -4.17 -6.10
C ILE A 68 6.02 -4.10 -7.58
N CYS A 69 6.99 -3.90 -8.47
CA CYS A 69 6.74 -3.64 -9.88
C CYS A 69 7.52 -4.59 -10.79
N ASP A 70 6.85 -5.20 -11.75
CA ASP A 70 7.52 -5.85 -12.88
C ASP A 70 8.18 -4.79 -13.78
N LEU A 71 9.40 -5.09 -14.24
CA LEU A 71 10.14 -4.22 -15.14
C LEU A 71 9.74 -4.41 -16.61
N LYS A 72 9.17 -5.57 -16.96
CA LYS A 72 8.89 -5.98 -18.34
C LYS A 72 7.40 -5.94 -18.69
N MET A 73 6.72 -4.86 -18.32
CA MET A 73 5.34 -4.66 -18.71
C MET A 73 5.18 -4.05 -20.12
N PRO A 74 4.09 -4.38 -20.83
CA PRO A 74 3.73 -3.74 -22.09
C PRO A 74 3.24 -2.30 -21.87
N ARG A 75 3.38 -1.47 -22.92
CA ARG A 75 2.94 -0.05 -22.99
C ARG A 75 3.72 0.92 -22.11
N LEU A 76 3.81 0.68 -20.80
CA LEU A 76 4.60 1.49 -19.87
C LEU A 76 5.46 0.55 -19.04
N ARG A 77 6.78 0.61 -19.24
CA ARG A 77 7.72 -0.28 -18.56
C ARG A 77 7.88 0.13 -17.09
N GLY A 78 8.33 -0.80 -16.24
CA GLY A 78 8.44 -0.55 -14.80
C GLY A 78 9.40 0.58 -14.41
N ASP A 79 10.47 0.79 -15.18
CA ASP A 79 11.40 1.90 -14.99
C ASP A 79 10.81 3.26 -15.37
N GLU A 80 10.06 3.32 -16.49
CA GLU A 80 9.31 4.51 -16.89
C GLU A 80 8.19 4.84 -15.89
N PHE A 81 7.50 3.81 -15.38
CA PHE A 81 6.55 3.93 -14.29
C PHE A 81 7.21 4.50 -13.03
N TYR A 82 8.36 3.96 -12.60
CA TYR A 82 9.07 4.44 -11.41
C TYR A 82 9.39 5.93 -11.49
N LEU A 83 9.92 6.38 -12.63
CA LEU A 83 10.25 7.80 -12.84
C LEU A 83 8.99 8.67 -12.69
N GLN A 84 7.88 8.29 -13.31
CA GLN A 84 6.63 9.05 -13.22
C GLN A 84 6.00 8.98 -11.81
N ALA A 85 6.05 7.84 -11.16
CA ALA A 85 5.55 7.66 -9.80
C ALA A 85 6.32 8.53 -8.80
N LYS A 86 7.64 8.65 -8.97
CA LYS A 86 8.50 9.51 -8.15
C LYS A 86 8.20 11.00 -8.33
N GLU A 87 7.87 11.44 -9.55
CA GLU A 87 7.43 12.83 -9.79
C GLU A 87 6.07 13.10 -9.13
N ILE A 88 5.17 12.11 -9.10
CA ILE A 88 3.87 12.22 -8.40
C ILE A 88 4.06 12.22 -6.89
N ARG A 89 4.94 11.36 -6.38
CA ARG A 89 5.22 11.18 -4.95
C ARG A 89 6.70 10.88 -4.72
N PRO A 90 7.52 11.90 -4.37
CA PRO A 90 8.96 11.72 -4.14
C PRO A 90 9.33 10.86 -2.92
N SER A 91 8.38 10.65 -2.00
CA SER A 91 8.54 9.83 -0.79
C SER A 91 8.22 8.35 -1.00
N LEU A 92 7.80 7.97 -2.22
CA LEU A 92 7.55 6.60 -2.63
C LEU A 92 8.86 5.86 -2.93
#